data_AF-A0A9E5IE87-F1
#
_entry.id   AF-A0A9E5IE87-F1
#
_cell.length_a   1.000
_cell.length_b   1.000
_cell.length_c   1.000
_cell.angle_alpha   90.00
_cell.angle_beta   90.00
_cell.angle_gamma   90.00
#
_symmetry.space_group_name_H-M   'P 1'
#
loop_
_entity.id
_entity.type
_entity.pdbx_description
1 polymer ?
#
loop_
_entity_poly.entity_id
_entity_poly.type
_entity_poly.pdbx_seq_one_letter_code
_entity_poly.pdbx_strand_id
1 'polypeptide(L)'
;MNWIEKLSGVHILTGDFNLPWGLGPRIAGWNDLIKGPTYPSWKPSIEFDYIMSKELSANDVVGTIHSHYGISDHLASSISIR
;
A
#
# COMPACT_ATOMS: atom_id res chain seq x y z
N MET A 1 16.90 3.16 -3.12
CA MET A 1 16.25 2.27 -2.13
C MET A 1 17.18 1.20 -1.53
N ASN A 2 18.49 1.21 -1.83
CA ASN A 2 19.39 0.10 -1.47
C ASN A 2 19.82 0.05 0.03
N TRP A 3 19.21 0.85 0.90
CA TRP A 3 19.55 0.89 2.33
C TRP A 3 18.55 0.09 3.17
N ILE A 4 17.25 0.16 2.82
CA ILE A 4 16.21 -0.53 3.58
C ILE A 4 16.41 -2.04 3.48
N GLU A 5 16.76 -2.53 2.29
CA GLU A 5 17.02 -3.95 2.03
C GLU A 5 18.30 -4.48 2.69
N LYS A 6 19.13 -3.61 3.27
CA LYS A 6 20.30 -4.02 4.06
C LYS A 6 19.94 -4.28 5.52
N LEU A 7 18.76 -3.87 5.96
CA LEU A 7 18.27 -4.18 7.29
C LEU A 7 17.81 -5.64 7.32
N SER A 8 17.97 -6.30 8.46
CA SER A 8 17.48 -7.66 8.65
C SER A 8 15.99 -7.64 8.97
N GLY A 9 15.23 -8.57 8.39
CA GLY A 9 13.83 -8.80 8.73
C GLY A 9 12.90 -8.68 7.53
N VAL A 10 11.61 -8.60 7.82
CA VAL A 10 10.56 -8.33 6.82
C VAL A 10 10.42 -6.82 6.68
N HIS A 11 10.43 -6.33 5.44
CA HIS A 11 10.32 -4.92 5.16
C HIS A 11 8.92 -4.58 4.69
N ILE A 12 8.32 -3.60 5.35
CA ILE A 12 7.05 -3.00 4.95
C ILE A 12 7.32 -1.52 4.68
N LEU A 13 6.97 -1.05 3.49
CA LEU A 13 6.91 0.37 3.19
C LEU A 13 5.45 0.76 2.96
N THR A 14 5.01 1.81 3.64
CA THR A 14 3.63 2.30 3.55
C THR A 14 3.56 3.82 3.56
N GLY A 15 2.54 4.34 2.89
CA GLY A 15 2.20 5.76 2.85
C GLY A 15 1.61 6.16 1.51
N ASP A 16 1.37 7.46 1.36
CA ASP A 16 1.01 8.08 0.08
C ASP A 16 2.27 8.32 -0.76
N PHE A 17 2.33 7.70 -1.94
CA PHE A 17 3.44 7.86 -2.87
C PHE A 17 3.13 8.87 -3.97
N ASN A 18 1.88 9.34 -4.09
CA ASN A 18 1.39 10.18 -5.20
C ASN A 18 1.70 9.61 -6.60
N LEU A 19 1.84 8.29 -6.69
CA LEU A 19 2.09 7.56 -7.93
C LEU A 19 0.87 6.70 -8.24
N PRO A 20 0.17 6.91 -9.36
CA PRO A 20 -1.08 6.21 -9.62
C PRO A 20 -0.87 4.76 -10.11
N TRP A 21 -1.92 3.93 -9.96
CA TRP A 21 -2.11 2.65 -10.67
C TRP A 21 -1.01 1.59 -10.44
N GLY A 22 -0.52 1.49 -9.21
CA GLY A 22 0.51 0.53 -8.82
C GLY A 22 1.91 0.92 -9.32
N LEU A 23 2.15 2.17 -9.73
CA LEU A 23 3.47 2.61 -10.17
C LEU A 23 4.49 2.58 -9.02
N GLY A 24 4.10 2.92 -7.79
CA GLY A 24 4.98 2.90 -6.62
C GLY A 24 5.64 1.52 -6.41
N PRO A 25 4.87 0.45 -6.18
CA PRO A 25 5.40 -0.91 -6.06
C PRO A 25 6.19 -1.38 -7.27
N ARG A 26 5.76 -1.07 -8.50
CA ARG A 26 6.48 -1.44 -9.73
C ARG A 26 7.85 -0.78 -9.83
N ILE A 27 7.96 0.52 -9.53
CA ILE A 27 9.24 1.27 -9.56
C ILE A 27 10.16 0.77 -8.45
N ALA A 28 9.61 0.46 -7.27
CA ALA A 28 10.36 -0.11 -6.16
C ALA A 28 10.81 -1.56 -6.41
N GLY A 29 10.12 -2.29 -7.30
CA GLY A 29 10.30 -3.74 -7.49
C GLY A 29 9.77 -4.55 -6.31
N TRP A 30 8.74 -4.06 -5.63
CA TRP A 30 8.15 -4.65 -4.42
C TRP A 30 6.72 -5.11 -4.69
N ASN A 31 6.22 -6.03 -3.87
CA ASN A 31 4.87 -6.53 -3.95
C ASN A 31 3.91 -5.58 -3.23
N ASP A 32 2.85 -5.19 -3.92
CA ASP A 32 1.71 -4.54 -3.29
C ASP A 32 0.90 -5.55 -2.47
N LEU A 33 0.77 -5.30 -1.16
CA LEU A 33 0.08 -6.18 -0.23
C LEU A 33 -1.43 -5.94 -0.20
N ILE A 34 -1.91 -4.81 -0.70
CA ILE A 34 -3.32 -4.50 -0.79
C ILE A 34 -3.61 -3.53 -1.93
N LYS A 35 -4.16 -4.10 -3.00
CA LYS A 35 -4.52 -3.32 -4.19
C LYS A 35 -5.90 -2.71 -4.05
N GLY A 36 -6.00 -1.41 -4.26
CA GLY A 36 -7.30 -0.75 -4.34
C GLY A 36 -7.22 0.78 -4.40
N PRO A 37 -8.22 1.44 -5.00
CA PRO A 37 -8.24 2.89 -5.02
C PRO A 37 -8.40 3.46 -3.61
N THR A 38 -7.61 4.48 -3.29
CA THR A 38 -7.64 5.19 -2.01
C THR A 38 -8.06 6.64 -2.15
N TYR A 39 -8.03 7.19 -3.37
CA TYR A 39 -8.33 8.60 -3.65
C TYR A 39 -9.29 8.76 -4.86
N PRO A 40 -10.15 9.80 -4.86
CA PRO A 40 -10.60 10.54 -3.69
C PRO A 40 -11.54 9.68 -2.84
N SER A 41 -11.55 9.86 -1.53
CA SER A 41 -12.16 8.92 -0.58
C SER A 41 -13.67 8.75 -0.75
N TRP A 42 -14.38 9.80 -1.18
CA TRP A 42 -15.83 9.76 -1.43
C TRP A 42 -16.22 9.07 -2.75
N LYS A 43 -15.27 8.89 -3.67
CA LYS A 43 -15.45 8.17 -4.93
C LYS A 43 -14.10 7.59 -5.40
N PRO A 44 -13.60 6.54 -4.73
CA PRO A 44 -12.25 6.05 -4.95
C PRO A 44 -12.07 5.57 -6.38
N SER A 45 -11.04 6.06 -7.06
CA SER A 45 -10.73 5.70 -8.45
C SER A 45 -9.24 5.63 -8.76
N ILE A 46 -8.39 6.17 -7.88
CA ILE A 46 -6.94 6.18 -8.02
C ILE A 46 -6.34 5.60 -6.74
N GLU A 47 -5.35 4.75 -6.91
CA GLU A 47 -4.51 4.24 -5.83
C GLU A 47 -3.27 5.12 -5.72
N PHE A 48 -3.12 5.79 -4.59
CA PHE A 48 -1.93 6.60 -4.26
C PHE A 48 -1.24 6.09 -2.99
N ASP A 49 -2.00 5.50 -2.08
CA ASP A 49 -1.51 4.93 -0.85
C ASP A 49 -1.20 3.45 -1.04
N TYR A 50 0.01 3.05 -0.68
CA TYR A 50 0.46 1.67 -0.81
C TYR A 50 0.84 1.09 0.54
N ILE A 51 0.66 -0.21 0.69
CA ILE A 51 1.37 -1.02 1.69
C ILE A 51 2.09 -2.10 0.90
N MET A 52 3.42 -2.05 0.85
CA MET A 52 4.21 -2.95 0.01
C MET A 52 5.36 -3.60 0.75
N SER A 53 5.77 -4.78 0.28
CA SER A 53 6.87 -5.57 0.85
C SER A 53 7.69 -6.24 -0.25
N LYS A 54 8.98 -6.46 0.03
CA LYS A 54 9.83 -7.27 -0.83
C LYS A 54 9.67 -8.77 -0.54
N GLU A 55 9.41 -9.11 0.71
CA GLU A 55 9.36 -10.48 1.22
C GLU A 55 7.95 -11.06 1.19
N LEU A 56 6.94 -10.26 1.52
CA LEU A 56 5.55 -10.71 1.56
C LEU A 56 4.82 -10.45 0.25
N SER A 57 3.78 -11.21 0.01
CA SER A 57 2.80 -11.05 -1.06
C SER A 57 1.40 -10.83 -0.51
N ALA A 58 0.44 -10.46 -1.38
CA ALA A 58 -0.96 -10.31 -1.00
C ALA A 58 -1.60 -11.60 -0.41
N ASN A 59 -1.02 -12.78 -0.67
CA ASN A 59 -1.50 -14.05 -0.11
C ASN A 59 -1.09 -14.25 1.37
N ASP A 60 -0.04 -13.56 1.81
CA ASP A 60 0.52 -13.68 3.16
C ASP A 60 -0.18 -12.77 4.17
N VAL A 61 -1.14 -11.97 3.69
CA VAL A 61 -1.84 -10.98 4.50
C VAL A 61 -3.35 -11.07 4.34
N VAL A 62 -4.05 -10.32 5.20
CA VAL A 62 -5.43 -9.92 5.03
C VAL A 62 -5.45 -8.41 4.88
N GLY A 63 -5.71 -7.92 3.67
CA GLY A 63 -5.81 -6.49 3.36
C GLY A 63 -7.24 -5.96 3.49
N THR A 64 -7.39 -4.72 3.97
CA THR A 64 -8.66 -3.98 3.96
C THR A 64 -8.46 -2.52 3.54
N ILE A 65 -9.20 -2.09 2.52
CA ILE A 65 -9.40 -0.67 2.19
C ILE A 65 -10.67 -0.24 2.93
N HIS A 66 -10.55 0.73 3.82
CA HIS A 66 -11.63 1.15 4.71
C HIS A 66 -12.62 2.07 3.99
N SER A 67 -13.85 2.14 4.49
CA SER A 67 -14.87 3.04 3.95
C SER A 67 -14.59 4.51 4.29
N HIS A 68 -15.20 5.43 3.54
CA HIS A 68 -15.12 6.86 3.81
C HIS A 68 -15.88 7.22 5.09
N TYR A 69 -15.22 7.94 6.01
CA TYR A 69 -15.80 8.41 7.28
C TYR A 69 -15.77 9.95 7.43
N GLY A 70 -15.48 10.70 6.36
CA GLY A 70 -15.41 12.17 6.42
C GLY A 70 -14.18 12.75 7.13
N ILE A 71 -13.14 11.92 7.37
CA ILE A 71 -11.92 12.33 8.08
C ILE A 71 -10.85 12.87 7.11
N SER A 72 -10.75 12.27 5.93
CA SER A 72 -9.73 12.55 4.92
C SER A 72 -10.28 12.37 3.52
N ASP A 73 -9.65 13.01 2.53
CA ASP A 73 -9.83 12.78 1.10
C ASP A 73 -9.11 11.52 0.60
N HIS A 74 -8.36 10.83 1.47
CA HIS A 74 -7.83 9.48 1.25
C HIS A 74 -8.56 8.44 2.12
N LEU A 75 -8.76 7.24 1.57
CA LEU A 75 -9.20 6.08 2.34
C LEU A 75 -8.02 5.46 3.08
N ALA A 76 -8.24 5.09 4.34
CA ALA A 76 -7.27 4.29 5.08
C ALA A 76 -7.14 2.89 4.46
N SER A 77 -5.92 2.37 4.47
CA SER A 77 -5.61 0.98 4.14
C SER A 77 -4.94 0.30 5.33
N SER A 78 -5.19 -0.99 5.50
CA SER A 78 -4.55 -1.79 6.55
C SER A 78 -4.26 -3.20 6.07
N ILE A 79 -3.21 -3.82 6.58
CA ILE A 79 -2.93 -5.24 6.44
C ILE A 79 -2.77 -5.90 7.80
N SER A 80 -3.17 -7.17 7.90
CA SER A 80 -2.78 -8.07 9.00
C SER A 80 -1.96 -9.21 8.40
N ILE A 81 -0.77 -9.44 8.94
CA ILE A 81 0.09 -10.57 8.53
C ILE A 81 -0.47 -11.85 9.14
N ARG A 82 -0.50 -12.93 8.36
CA ARG A 82 -1.02 -14.24 8.80
C ARG A 82 -0.04 -15.01 9.68
#